data_AF-A0A1Q4UY48-F1
#
_entry.id   AF-A0A1Q4UY48-F1
#
_cell.length_a   1.000
_cell.length_b   1.000
_cell.length_c   1.000
_cell.angle_alpha   90.00
_cell.angle_beta   90.00
_cell.angle_gamma   90.00
#
_symmetry.space_group_name_H-M   'P 1'
#
loop_
_entity.id
_entity.type
_entity.pdbx_description
1 polymer ?
#
loop_
_entity_poly.entity_id
_entity_poly.type
_entity_poly.pdbx_seq_one_letter_code
_entity_poly.pdbx_strand_id
1 'polypeptide(L)' 'MAAAKLRDVAWQKSRHSNSQGSCVEFARLPDGEVAVRNSRFPEGPALVYTRAEIEAMLLGIKDGEFDHLVTGP' A
#
# COMPACT_ATOMS: atom_id res chain seq x y z
N MET A 1 -5.76 8.98 7.46
CA MET A 1 -7.24 8.84 7.52
C MET A 1 -7.59 7.46 8.09
N ALA A 2 -8.81 7.22 8.58
CA ALA A 2 -9.21 5.84 8.95
C ALA A 2 -9.67 5.08 7.69
N ALA A 3 -9.16 3.87 7.46
CA ALA A 3 -9.48 3.06 6.29
C ALA A 3 -10.99 2.72 6.23
N ALA A 4 -11.61 2.50 7.39
CA ALA A 4 -13.05 2.29 7.55
C ALA A 4 -13.92 3.42 6.96
N LYS A 5 -13.38 4.63 6.85
CA LYS A 5 -14.08 5.81 6.31
C LYS A 5 -13.96 5.94 4.79
N LEU A 6 -13.05 5.19 4.17
CA LEU A 6 -12.90 5.12 2.72
C LEU A 6 -13.94 4.13 2.20
N ARG A 7 -15.09 4.65 1.78
CA ARG A 7 -16.19 3.85 1.22
C ARG A 7 -15.95 3.60 -0.26
N ASP A 8 -16.44 2.46 -0.74
CA ASP A 8 -16.44 2.09 -2.17
C ASP A 8 -15.04 2.03 -2.82
N VAL A 9 -14.01 1.73 -2.03
CA VAL A 9 -12.65 1.54 -2.51
C VAL A 9 -12.30 0.06 -2.62
N ALA A 10 -11.66 -0.32 -3.72
CA ALA A 10 -11.18 -1.68 -3.95
C ALA A 10 -9.75 -1.82 -3.42
N TRP A 11 -9.60 -2.49 -2.28
CA TRP A 11 -8.30 -2.80 -1.70
C TRP A 11 -7.64 -3.98 -2.43
N GLN A 12 -6.38 -3.82 -2.80
CA GLN A 12 -5.58 -4.81 -3.49
C GLN A 12 -4.28 -5.08 -2.72
N LYS A 13 -4.00 -6.35 -2.45
CA LYS A 13 -2.67 -6.82 -2.00
C LYS A 13 -1.86 -7.38 -3.17
N SER A 14 -0.54 -7.47 -2.98
CA SER A 14 0.34 -8.16 -3.94
C SER A 14 -0.03 -9.65 -4.04
N ARG A 15 0.11 -10.23 -5.24
CA ARG A 15 0.01 -11.70 -5.42
C ARG A 15 1.12 -12.47 -4.68
N HIS A 16 2.22 -11.79 -4.36
CA HIS A 16 3.34 -12.35 -3.60
C HIS A 16 3.04 -12.41 -2.09
N SER A 17 1.93 -11.79 -1.65
CA SER A 17 1.46 -11.86 -0.28
C SER A 17 0.85 -13.22 0.05
N ASN A 18 1.23 -13.79 1.19
CA ASN A 18 0.62 -15.02 1.69
C ASN A 18 -0.77 -14.78 2.33
N SER A 19 -1.47 -15.85 2.68
CA SER A 19 -2.78 -15.81 3.34
C SER A 19 -2.71 -15.48 4.83
N GLN A 20 -1.52 -15.38 5.43
CA GLN A 20 -1.33 -15.20 6.88
C GLN A 20 -1.42 -13.73 7.34
N GLY A 21 -1.88 -12.82 6.46
CA GLY A 21 -2.47 -11.55 6.90
C GLY A 21 -1.49 -10.43 7.23
N SER A 22 -0.20 -10.50 6.86
CA SER A 22 0.78 -9.40 7.05
C SER A 22 1.11 -8.68 5.74
N CYS A 23 0.10 -8.22 5.03
CA CYS A 23 0.21 -7.68 3.68
C CYS A 23 0.01 -6.17 3.70
N VAL A 24 0.69 -5.48 2.79
CA VAL A 24 0.36 -4.10 2.44
C VAL A 24 -0.73 -4.13 1.36
N GLU A 25 -1.79 -3.35 1.58
CA GLU A 25 -2.89 -3.18 0.64
C GLU A 25 -2.93 -1.75 0.11
N PHE A 26 -3.26 -1.62 -1.16
CA PHE A 26 -3.36 -0.36 -1.88
C PHE A 26 -4.78 -0.20 -2.43
N ALA A 27 -5.30 1.02 -2.46
CA ALA A 27 -6.56 1.35 -3.11
C ALA A 27 -6.47 2.70 -3.80
N ARG A 28 -6.96 2.78 -5.04
CA ARG A 28 -7.13 4.05 -5.75
C ARG A 28 -8.37 4.76 -5.21
N LEU A 29 -8.24 6.03 -4.87
CA LEU A 29 -9.33 6.87 -4.40
C LEU A 29 -10.00 7.62 -5.58
N PRO A 30 -11.26 8.08 -5.43
CA PRO A 30 -11.99 8.78 -6.49
C PRO A 30 -11.31 10.08 -6.98
N ASP A 31 -10.55 10.74 -6.12
CA ASP A 31 -9.77 11.96 -6.41
C ASP A 31 -8.42 11.68 -7.08
N GLY A 32 -8.09 10.40 -7.31
CA GLY A 32 -6.84 9.99 -7.95
C GLY A 32 -5.67 9.76 -6.99
N GLU A 33 -5.86 10.01 -5.68
CA GLU A 33 -4.90 9.62 -4.66
C GLU A 33 -4.88 8.09 -4.44
N VAL A 34 -3.93 7.63 -3.64
CA VAL A 34 -3.79 6.21 -3.31
C VAL A 34 -3.72 6.05 -1.80
N ALA A 35 -4.62 5.24 -1.26
CA ALA A 35 -4.58 4.83 0.12
C ALA A 35 -3.75 3.54 0.30
N VAL A 36 -2.94 3.50 1.36
CA VAL A 36 -2.12 2.36 1.76
C VAL A 36 -2.47 1.97 3.17
N ARG A 37 -2.76 0.68 3.41
CA ARG A 37 -3.05 0.15 4.75
C ARG A 37 -2.38 -1.19 5.01
N ASN A 38 -2.37 -1.59 6.28
CA ASN A 38 -1.93 -2.90 6.73
C ASN A 38 -3.13 -3.86 6.81
N SER A 39 -3.07 -5.03 6.16
CA SER A 39 -4.16 -6.01 6.15
C SER A 39 -4.49 -6.59 7.53
N ARG A 40 -3.59 -6.50 8.52
CA ARG A 40 -3.87 -6.88 9.92
C ARG A 40 -4.84 -5.93 10.61
N PHE A 41 -4.97 -4.72 10.08
CA PHE A 41 -5.78 -3.64 10.63
C PHE A 41 -6.63 -3.03 9.51
N PRO A 42 -7.56 -3.79 8.89
CA PRO A 42 -8.31 -3.33 7.72
C PRO A 42 -9.18 -2.09 8.01
N GLU A 43 -9.66 -1.95 9.24
CA GLU A 43 -10.40 -0.79 9.72
C GLU A 43 -9.50 0.30 10.35
N GLY A 44 -8.20 0.03 10.45
CA GLY A 44 -7.20 0.89 11.08
C GLY A 44 -6.82 2.10 10.22
N PRO A 45 -5.68 2.75 10.50
CA PRO A 45 -5.25 3.90 9.71
C PRO A 45 -4.87 3.49 8.28
N ALA A 46 -5.27 4.33 7.33
CA ALA A 46 -4.74 4.38 5.98
C ALA A 46 -3.91 5.66 5.81
N LEU A 47 -2.72 5.50 5.23
CA LEU A 47 -1.91 6.59 4.72
C LEU A 47 -2.41 6.91 3.31
N VAL A 48 -2.58 8.20 3.00
CA VAL A 48 -3.05 8.64 1.69
C VAL A 48 -1.93 9.43 1.04
N TYR A 49 -1.55 9.00 -0.15
CA TYR A 49 -0.47 9.58 -0.93
C TYR A 49 -1.00 10.10 -2.26
N THR A 50 -0.35 11.15 -2.74
CA THR A 50 -0.58 11.65 -4.09
C THR A 50 -0.14 10.61 -5.13
N ARG A 51 -0.68 10.74 -6.35
CA ARG A 51 -0.27 9.89 -7.47
C ARG A 51 1.23 9.98 -7.75
N ALA A 52 1.82 11.17 -7.63
CA ALA A 52 3.25 11.39 -7.89
C ALA A 52 4.15 10.68 -6.88
N GLU A 53 3.79 10.68 -5.59
CA GLU A 53 4.53 9.96 -4.54
C GLU A 53 4.50 8.44 -4.77
N ILE A 54 3.35 7.89 -5.18
CA ILE A 54 3.25 6.46 -5.52
C ILE A 54 4.06 6.13 -6.78
N GLU A 55 4.06 6.99 -7.80
CA GLU A 55 4.87 6.77 -8.99
C GLU A 55 6.36 6.73 -8.66
N ALA A 56 6.84 7.69 -7.87
CA ALA A 56 8.22 7.70 -7.39
C ALA A 56 8.55 6.44 -6.57
N MET A 57 7.68 6.06 -5.63
CA MET A 57 7.83 4.84 -4.84
C MET A 57 7.93 3.59 -5.72
N LEU A 58 7.06 3.45 -6.72
CA LEU A 58 7.06 2.29 -7.61
C LEU A 58 8.31 2.23 -8.50
N LEU A 59 8.87 3.38 -8.90
CA LEU A 59 10.14 3.43 -9.62
C LEU A 59 11.28 2.95 -8.70
N GLY A 60 11.42 3.50 -7.50
CA GLY A 60 12.47 3.08 -6.56
C GLY A 60 12.36 1.60 -6.16
N ILE A 61 11.15 1.07 -5.96
CA ILE A 61 10.93 -0.36 -5.72
C ILE A 61 11.38 -1.21 -6.92
N LYS A 62 11.09 -0.80 -8.16
CA LYS A 62 11.50 -1.54 -9.36
C LYS A 62 13.00 -1.48 -9.62
N ASP A 63 13.63 -0.38 -9.24
CA ASP A 63 15.07 -0.19 -9.33
C ASP A 63 15.83 -0.92 -8.20
N GLY A 64 15.10 -1.54 -7.25
CA GLY A 64 15.67 -2.31 -6.14
C GLY A 64 16.26 -1.45 -5.03
N GLU A 65 15.94 -0.14 -4.99
CA GLU A 65 16.52 0.80 -4.02
C GLU A 65 16.27 0.38 -2.56
N PHE A 66 15.20 -0.36 -2.31
CA PHE A 66 14.74 -0.77 -1.00
C PHE A 66 15.01 -2.25 -0.67
N ASP A 67 15.65 -3.02 -1.55
CA ASP A 67 15.88 -4.46 -1.34
C ASP A 67 16.70 -4.74 -0.07
N HIS A 68 17.61 -3.82 0.27
CA HIS A 68 18.41 -3.85 1.50
C HIS A 68 17.59 -3.91 2.80
N LEU A 69 16.28 -3.59 2.76
CA LEU A 69 15.39 -3.72 3.91
C LEU A 69 14.97 -5.17 4.19
N VAL A 70 15.09 -6.07 3.20
CA VAL A 70 14.64 -7.47 3.30
C VAL A 70 15.75 -8.48 2.97
N THR A 71 16.81 -8.06 2.30
CA THR A 71 18.05 -8.80 2.20
C THR A 71 18.95 -8.36 3.38
N GLY A 72 19.28 -9.28 4.27
CA GLY A 72 20.24 -9.02 5.36
C GLY A 72 21.65 -8.68 4.84
N PRO A 73 22.65 -8.43 5.70
CA PRO A 73 24.04 -8.33 5.24
C PRO A 73 24.46 -9.57 4.44
#